data_AF-A0A3S1Y1K9-F1
#
_entry.id   AF-A0A3S1Y1K9-F1
#
_cell.length_a   1.000
_cell.length_b   1.000
_cell.length_c   1.000
_cell.angle_alpha   90.00
_cell.angle_beta   90.00
_cell.angle_gamma   90.00
#
_symmetry.space_group_name_H-M   'P 1'
#
loop_
_entity.id
_entity.type
_entity.pdbx_description
1 polymer ?
#
loop_
_entity_poly.entity_id
_entity_poly.type
_entity_poly.pdbx_seq_one_letter_code
_entity_poly.pdbx_strand_id
1 'polypeptide(L)' 'MIPLPSDGSVTVAGRTPRLDVEAVEAVVTLPTFKRPEQVLETLASLRAQQTGRRFAVIVMENEAEARAGAKAALPL' A
#
# COMPACT_ATOMS: atom_id res chain seq x y z
N MET A 1 19.25 -5.46 12.02
CA MET A 1 17.81 -5.75 11.90
C MET A 1 17.08 -4.54 12.48
N ILE A 2 16.39 -3.75 11.66
CA ILE A 2 15.56 -2.64 12.17
C ILE A 2 14.33 -3.31 12.81
N PRO A 3 14.04 -3.09 14.11
CA PRO A 3 12.84 -3.64 14.71
C PRO A 3 11.62 -3.04 14.01
N LEU A 4 10.75 -3.91 13.49
CA LEU A 4 9.43 -3.48 13.03
C LEU A 4 8.61 -3.09 14.26
N PRO A 5 7.77 -2.03 14.19
CA PRO A 5 6.92 -1.63 15.31
C PRO A 5 5.81 -2.67 15.49
N SER A 6 6.13 -3.78 16.15
CA SER A 6 5.24 -4.89 16.44
C SER A 6 4.78 -4.85 17.90
N ASP A 7 4.24 -3.71 18.34
CA ASP A 7 3.50 -3.55 19.60
C ASP A 7 2.04 -3.07 19.39
N GLY A 8 1.47 -3.34 18.20
CA GLY A 8 0.01 -3.50 18.06
C GLY A 8 -0.81 -2.38 17.38
N SER A 9 -0.20 -1.37 16.76
CA SER A 9 -0.98 -0.26 16.15
C SER A 9 -1.33 -0.44 14.67
N VAL A 10 -0.82 -1.46 13.99
CA VAL A 10 -1.05 -1.68 12.55
C VAL A 10 -1.30 -3.15 12.23
N THR A 11 -2.24 -3.41 11.32
CA THR A 11 -2.54 -4.75 10.80
C THR A 11 -2.32 -4.78 9.29
N VAL A 12 -1.72 -5.85 8.77
CA VAL A 12 -1.57 -6.04 7.33
C VAL A 12 -2.83 -6.69 6.78
N ALA A 13 -3.59 -5.95 5.98
CA ALA A 13 -4.81 -6.46 5.35
C ALA A 13 -4.53 -7.43 4.20
N GLY A 14 -3.40 -7.26 3.51
CA GLY A 14 -2.98 -8.09 2.39
C GLY A 14 -1.64 -7.65 1.83
N ARG A 15 -1.07 -8.47 0.94
CA ARG A 15 0.22 -8.22 0.28
C ARG A 15 0.27 -8.96 -1.04
N THR A 16 0.85 -8.33 -2.07
CA THR A 16 1.10 -8.97 -3.37
C THR A 16 1.92 -10.26 -3.19
N PRO A 17 1.46 -11.41 -3.73
CA PRO A 17 2.18 -12.66 -3.62
C PRO A 17 3.56 -12.58 -4.26
N ARG A 18 4.57 -13.20 -3.61
CA ARG A 18 5.95 -13.28 -4.11
C ARG A 18 6.62 -11.91 -4.35
N LEU A 19 6.17 -10.85 -3.68
CA LEU A 19 6.88 -9.55 -3.69
C LEU A 19 8.30 -9.74 -3.13
N ASP A 20 9.30 -9.56 -4.00
CA ASP A 20 10.71 -9.53 -3.66
C ASP A 20 11.05 -8.19 -3.00
N VAL A 21 11.18 -8.18 -1.67
CA VAL A 21 11.44 -6.97 -0.87
C VAL A 21 12.87 -6.47 -1.09
N GLU A 22 13.81 -7.38 -1.28
CA GLU A 22 15.23 -7.04 -1.44
C GLU A 22 15.49 -6.33 -2.77
N ALA A 23 14.60 -6.53 -3.75
CA ALA A 23 14.61 -5.81 -5.01
C ALA A 23 14.02 -4.39 -4.95
N VAL A 24 13.30 -4.01 -3.89
CA VAL A 24 12.63 -2.71 -3.77
C VAL A 24 13.64 -1.61 -3.44
N GLU A 25 13.72 -0.60 -4.31
CA GLU A 25 14.65 0.54 -4.18
C GLU A 25 13.97 1.79 -3.59
N ALA A 26 12.64 1.87 -3.70
CA ALA A 26 11.85 2.96 -3.14
C ALA A 26 10.47 2.47 -2.67
N VAL A 27 9.89 3.15 -1.68
CA VAL A 27 8.55 2.86 -1.18
C VAL A 27 7.70 4.11 -1.28
N VAL A 28 6.53 3.98 -1.92
CA VAL A 28 5.50 5.02 -1.96
C VAL A 28 4.46 4.68 -0.90
N THR A 29 4.29 5.56 0.08
CA THR A 29 3.21 5.40 1.06
C THR A 29 1.98 6.18 0.58
N LEU A 30 0.86 5.49 0.40
CA LEU A 30 -0.40 6.04 -0.04
C LEU A 30 -1.43 5.98 1.10
N PRO A 31 -1.62 7.07 1.87
CA PRO A 31 -2.65 7.11 2.90
C PRO A 31 -4.05 7.23 2.28
N THR A 32 -5.04 6.61 2.92
CA THR A 32 -6.45 6.76 2.53
C THR A 32 -7.38 6.80 3.74
N PHE A 33 -8.52 7.48 3.56
CA PHE A 33 -9.62 7.59 4.52
C PHE A 33 -10.93 7.87 3.75
N LYS A 34 -11.87 6.93 3.77
CA LYS A 34 -13.21 7.07 3.13
C LYS A 34 -13.18 7.48 1.64
N ARG A 35 -12.11 7.12 0.90
CA ARG A 35 -11.87 7.52 -0.51
C ARG A 35 -11.50 6.33 -1.41
N PRO A 36 -12.39 5.33 -1.57
CA PRO A 36 -12.06 4.11 -2.31
C PRO A 36 -11.72 4.37 -3.79
N GLU A 37 -12.45 5.26 -4.46
CA GLU A 37 -12.24 5.57 -5.89
C GLU A 37 -10.88 6.26 -6.11
N GLN A 38 -10.55 7.28 -5.31
CA GLN A 38 -9.28 8.00 -5.48
C GLN A 38 -8.06 7.11 -5.18
N VAL A 39 -8.20 6.11 -4.30
CA VAL A 39 -7.13 5.11 -4.08
C VAL A 39 -6.87 4.33 -5.35
N LEU A 40 -7.91 3.85 -6.03
CA LEU A 40 -7.78 3.11 -7.28
C LEU A 40 -7.17 3.96 -8.39
N GLU A 41 -7.62 5.21 -8.53
CA GLU A 41 -7.06 6.16 -9.51
C GLU A 41 -5.58 6.45 -9.22
N THR A 42 -5.22 6.63 -7.95
CA THR A 42 -3.82 6.88 -7.56
C THR A 42 -2.94 5.65 -7.80
N LEU A 43 -3.43 4.45 -7.48
CA LEU A 43 -2.71 3.21 -7.77
C LEU A 43 -2.54 2.98 -9.28
N ALA A 44 -3.55 3.30 -10.09
CA ALA A 44 -3.46 3.27 -11.54
C ALA A 44 -2.42 4.27 -12.08
N SER A 45 -2.40 5.49 -11.53
CA SER A 45 -1.40 6.51 -11.86
C SER A 45 0.01 6.08 -11.47
N LEU A 46 0.20 5.51 -10.27
CA LEU A 46 1.48 4.98 -9.81
C LEU A 46 1.96 3.83 -10.70
N ARG A 47 1.08 2.91 -11.07
CA ARG A 47 1.40 1.82 -12.02
C ARG A 47 1.86 2.34 -13.38
N ALA A 48 1.36 3.49 -13.82
CA ALA A 48 1.71 4.10 -15.11
C ALA A 48 3.03 4.89 -15.09
N GLN A 49 3.68 5.07 -13.93
CA GLN A 49 4.92 5.82 -13.84
C GLN A 49 6.05 5.12 -14.60
N GLN A 50 6.79 5.90 -15.39
CA GLN A 50 7.99 5.44 -16.10
C GLN A 50 9.22 5.88 -15.32
N THR A 51 9.87 4.94 -14.65
CA THR A 51 11.03 5.20 -13.80
C THR A 51 11.97 3.99 -13.82
N GLY A 52 13.27 4.23 -13.63
CA GLY A 52 14.28 3.17 -13.49
C GLY A 52 14.30 2.51 -12.11
N ARG A 53 13.61 3.08 -11.11
CA ARG A 53 13.57 2.54 -9.75
C ARG A 53 12.46 1.52 -9.61
N ARG A 54 12.77 0.33 -9.08
CA ARG A 54 11.76 -0.62 -8.61
C ARG A 54 11.17 -0.09 -7.32
N PHE A 55 9.87 0.16 -7.29
CA PHE A 55 9.20 0.63 -6.08
C PHE A 55 8.01 -0.24 -5.70
N ALA A 56 7.75 -0.30 -4.41
CA ALA A 56 6.54 -0.88 -3.85
C ALA A 56 5.61 0.23 -3.34
N VAL A 57 4.31 -0.05 -3.30
CA VAL A 57 3.31 0.85 -2.73
C VAL A 57 2.78 0.24 -1.44
N ILE A 58 2.78 1.03 -0.36
CA ILE A 58 2.09 0.70 0.88
C ILE A 58 0.83 1.55 0.95
N VAL A 59 -0.34 0.92 0.87
CA VAL A 59 -1.60 1.60 1.12
C VAL A 59 -1.85 1.59 2.63
N MET A 60 -1.95 2.78 3.22
CA MET A 60 -2.24 2.96 4.65
C MET A 60 -3.70 3.36 4.83
N GLU A 61 -4.53 2.40 5.26
CA GLU A 61 -5.94 2.66 5.59
C GLU A 61 -6.04 3.22 7.01
N ASN A 62 -6.46 4.48 7.10
CA ASN A 62 -6.59 5.21 8.36
C ASN A 62 -8.04 5.22 8.89
N GLU A 63 -9.00 4.66 8.14
CA GLU A 63 -10.38 4.53 8.58
C GLU A 63 -10.60 3.18 9.28
N ALA A 64 -11.07 3.21 10.53
CA ALA A 64 -11.07 2.01 11.39
C ALA A 64 -12.22 1.03 11.12
N GLU A 65 -13.39 1.51 10.68
CA GLU A 65 -14.61 0.71 10.66
C GLU A 65 -14.83 0.04 9.29
N ALA A 66 -15.16 0.83 8.28
CA ALA A 66 -15.54 0.37 6.95
C ALA A 66 -14.34 -0.09 6.13
N ARG A 67 -13.18 0.54 6.30
CA ARG A 67 -11.90 0.24 5.60
C ARG A 67 -12.08 0.14 4.09
N ALA A 68 -12.87 1.05 3.53
CA ALA A 68 -13.31 0.99 2.14
C ALA A 68 -12.14 1.13 1.14
N GLY A 69 -11.10 1.90 1.49
CA GLY A 69 -9.91 2.05 0.65
C GLY A 69 -9.11 0.75 0.62
N ALA A 70 -8.88 0.12 1.77
CA ALA A 70 -8.23 -1.19 1.83
C ALA A 70 -9.00 -2.25 1.04
N LYS A 71 -10.34 -2.35 1.22
CA LYS A 71 -11.18 -3.31 0.50
C LYS A 71 -11.13 -3.11 -1.02
N ALA A 72 -11.07 -1.87 -1.48
CA ALA A 72 -10.93 -1.57 -2.90
C ALA A 72 -9.55 -1.95 -3.45
N ALA A 73 -8.48 -1.72 -2.69
CA ALA A 73 -7.10 -1.99 -3.12
C ALA A 73 -6.68 -3.47 -3.05
N LEU A 74 -7.24 -4.23 -2.11
CA LEU A 74 -6.85 -5.63 -1.83
C LEU A 74 -6.86 -6.59 -3.04
N PRO A 75 -7.80 -6.49 -4.01
CA PRO A 75 -7.84 -7.39 -5.16
C PRO A 75 -6.77 -7.13 -6.23
N LEU A 76 -6.00 -6.05 -6.14
CA LEU A 76 -4.98 -5.65 -7.12
C LEU A 76 -3.65 -6.40 -6.92
#